data_AF-A0A938BB40-F1
#
_entry.id   AF-A0A938BB40-F1
#
_cell.length_a   1.000
_cell.length_b   1.000
_cell.length_c   1.000
_cell.angle_alpha   90.00
_cell.angle_beta   90.00
_cell.angle_gamma   90.00
#
_symmetry.space_group_name_H-M   'P 1'
#
loop_
_entity.id
_entity.type
_entity.pdbx_description
1 polymer ?
#
loop_
_entity_poly.entity_id
_entity_poly.type
_entity_poly.pdbx_seq_one_letter_code
_entity_poly.pdbx_strand_id
1 'polypeptide(L)'
;MEFSDEFLVSKTLEGDDSTFTTLVNRHRGVVHGLCYLMVRNFADTEDLAQEAFTKAYFKLSSLSNPSKFLSWLRSITINVCHDWLRRQKNDTIPLETISIKPATSPSPEEICEAKELQEQVAEAIASLSEKNQQAVTLFYLDGCSCKEVADFLGTSVSIVQSRLYEARKQLKRRLMTMVKENFEGRKLSQEFDEKVRKAIEQAKKAQSQHVYREAIKYCDEALDALMKLTDSVEYRKTKKEVLWLKGDAVRLSWSREEAIKYYEEALEIEKKIGDKSSQAHVIGKLATVYSNAGNKEKALEYYKQALDMFTELGDKAGQADVMQWLGSMGR
;
A
#
# COMPACT_ATOMS: atom_id res chain seq x y z
N MET A 1 -9.35 -38.56 -8.26
CA MET A 1 -8.33 -38.90 -9.28
C MET A 1 -8.30 -37.75 -10.26
N GLU A 2 -7.20 -37.01 -10.34
CA GLU A 2 -7.06 -35.98 -11.38
C GLU A 2 -6.78 -36.68 -12.71
N PHE A 3 -7.70 -36.56 -13.66
CA PHE A 3 -7.50 -37.05 -15.01
C PHE A 3 -6.45 -36.19 -15.73
N SER A 4 -5.63 -36.80 -16.60
CA SER A 4 -4.64 -36.07 -17.39
C SER A 4 -5.31 -35.14 -18.40
N ASP A 5 -4.62 -34.08 -18.80
CA ASP A 5 -5.14 -33.13 -19.80
C ASP A 5 -5.42 -33.83 -21.14
N GLU A 6 -4.60 -34.82 -21.50
CA GLU A 6 -4.82 -35.67 -22.69
C GLU A 6 -6.16 -36.42 -22.64
N PHE A 7 -6.49 -37.00 -21.49
CA PHE A 7 -7.76 -37.69 -21.30
C PHE A 7 -8.95 -36.73 -21.39
N LEU A 8 -8.84 -35.56 -20.76
CA LEU A 8 -9.90 -34.54 -20.78
C LEU A 8 -10.12 -33.96 -22.19
N VAL A 9 -9.05 -33.73 -22.95
CA VAL A 9 -9.13 -33.26 -24.34
C VAL A 9 -9.81 -34.30 -25.23
N SER A 10 -9.43 -35.57 -25.09
CA SER A 10 -10.00 -36.66 -25.90
C SER A 10 -11.50 -36.81 -25.64
N LYS A 11 -11.91 -36.76 -24.38
CA LYS A 11 -13.33 -36.84 -23.98
C LYS A 11 -14.15 -35.61 -24.39
N THR A 12 -13.51 -34.43 -24.46
CA THR A 12 -14.15 -33.23 -24.98
C THR A 12 -14.42 -33.37 -26.50
N LEU A 13 -13.49 -33.96 -27.26
CA LEU A 13 -13.68 -34.22 -28.69
C LEU A 13 -14.78 -35.26 -28.96
N GLU A 14 -15.07 -36.13 -28.00
CA GLU A 14 -16.19 -37.09 -28.03
C GLU A 14 -17.55 -36.44 -27.72
N GLY A 15 -17.58 -35.14 -27.38
CA GLY A 15 -18.81 -34.35 -27.19
C GLY A 15 -19.21 -34.09 -25.73
N ASP A 16 -18.32 -34.35 -24.77
CA ASP A 16 -18.57 -34.00 -23.36
C ASP A 16 -18.04 -32.59 -23.04
N ASP A 17 -18.90 -31.58 -23.13
CA ASP A 17 -18.52 -30.19 -22.84
C ASP A 17 -18.10 -29.96 -21.37
N SER A 18 -18.55 -30.82 -20.44
CA SER A 18 -18.21 -30.70 -19.02
C SER A 18 -16.72 -30.97 -18.75
N THR A 19 -16.05 -31.75 -19.59
CA THR A 19 -14.61 -31.97 -19.48
C THR A 19 -13.80 -30.76 -19.93
N PHE A 20 -14.33 -29.95 -20.84
CA PHE A 20 -13.70 -28.68 -21.21
C PHE A 20 -13.74 -27.66 -20.07
N THR A 21 -14.86 -27.58 -19.34
CA THR A 21 -14.94 -26.73 -18.14
C THR A 21 -13.87 -27.10 -17.11
N THR A 22 -13.56 -28.39 -16.97
CA THR A 22 -12.49 -28.87 -16.10
C THR A 22 -11.11 -28.41 -16.58
N LEU A 23 -10.85 -28.45 -17.90
CA LEU A 23 -9.63 -27.92 -18.51
C LEU A 23 -9.50 -26.40 -18.30
N VAL A 24 -10.60 -25.65 -18.47
CA VAL A 24 -10.63 -24.19 -18.24
C VAL A 24 -10.27 -23.89 -16.79
N ASN A 25 -10.93 -24.53 -15.82
CA ASN A 25 -10.67 -24.30 -14.41
C ASN A 25 -9.22 -24.64 -14.01
N ARG A 26 -8.65 -25.70 -14.58
CA ARG A 26 -7.26 -26.12 -14.33
C ARG A 26 -6.24 -25.11 -14.88
N HIS A 27 -6.49 -24.52 -16.04
CA HIS A 27 -5.51 -23.67 -16.72
C HIS A 27 -5.82 -22.17 -16.67
N ARG A 28 -6.91 -21.76 -16.01
CA ARG A 28 -7.35 -20.37 -15.92
C ARG A 28 -6.26 -19.44 -15.41
N GLY A 29 -5.59 -19.81 -14.33
CA GLY A 29 -4.51 -19.01 -13.74
C GLY A 29 -3.36 -18.79 -14.73
N VAL A 30 -2.90 -19.86 -15.39
CA VAL A 30 -1.77 -19.79 -16.35
C VAL A 30 -2.09 -18.90 -17.55
N VAL A 31 -3.31 -18.99 -18.08
CA VAL A 31 -3.77 -18.17 -19.22
C VAL A 31 -3.95 -16.71 -18.80
N HIS A 32 -4.59 -16.48 -17.65
CA HIS A 32 -4.77 -15.14 -17.09
C HIS A 32 -3.43 -14.43 -16.84
N GLY A 33 -2.47 -15.13 -16.22
CA GLY A 33 -1.11 -14.65 -16.02
C GLY A 33 -0.38 -14.24 -17.29
N LEU A 34 -0.50 -15.04 -18.34
CA LEU A 34 0.09 -14.73 -19.64
C LEU A 34 -0.57 -13.50 -20.28
N CYS A 35 -1.90 -13.39 -20.25
CA CYS A 35 -2.62 -12.21 -20.74
C CYS A 35 -2.16 -10.94 -20.01
N TYR A 36 -2.06 -11.00 -18.68
CA TYR A 36 -1.62 -9.87 -17.86
C TYR A 36 -0.20 -9.44 -18.23
N LEU A 37 0.70 -10.40 -18.43
CA LEU A 37 2.10 -10.12 -18.81
C LEU A 37 2.18 -9.36 -20.13
N MET A 38 1.33 -9.67 -21.10
CA MET A 38 1.39 -9.06 -22.43
C MET A 38 0.67 -7.73 -22.51
N VAL A 39 -0.42 -7.55 -21.77
CA VAL A 39 -1.31 -6.38 -21.88
C VAL A 39 -1.10 -5.36 -20.76
N ARG A 40 -0.64 -5.77 -19.58
CA ARG A 40 -0.41 -4.91 -18.39
C ARG A 40 -1.64 -4.14 -17.91
N ASN A 41 -2.85 -4.56 -18.30
CA ASN A 41 -4.11 -4.01 -17.81
C ASN A 41 -4.93 -5.11 -17.15
N PHE A 42 -5.22 -4.97 -15.86
CA PHE A 42 -5.98 -5.93 -15.08
C PHE A 42 -7.43 -6.07 -15.57
N ALA A 43 -8.06 -4.95 -15.97
CA ALA A 43 -9.47 -4.95 -16.40
C ALA A 43 -9.69 -5.79 -17.67
N ASP A 44 -8.77 -5.70 -18.63
CA ASP A 44 -8.88 -6.40 -19.92
C ASP A 44 -8.34 -7.84 -19.87
N THR A 45 -7.58 -8.18 -18.83
CA THR A 45 -6.92 -9.50 -18.73
C THR A 45 -7.92 -10.64 -18.65
N GLU A 46 -8.99 -10.46 -17.88
CA GLU A 46 -10.03 -11.48 -17.70
C GLU A 46 -10.79 -11.73 -19.01
N ASP A 47 -11.14 -10.66 -19.74
CA ASP A 47 -11.82 -10.75 -21.03
C ASP A 47 -10.96 -11.45 -22.09
N LEU A 48 -9.66 -11.15 -22.13
CA LEU A 48 -8.71 -11.80 -23.04
C LEU A 48 -8.49 -13.27 -22.71
N ALA A 49 -8.46 -13.62 -21.42
CA ALA A 49 -8.37 -15.00 -20.98
C ALA A 49 -9.62 -15.78 -21.42
N GLN A 50 -10.82 -15.21 -21.25
CA GLN A 50 -12.07 -15.81 -21.73
C GLN A 50 -12.10 -15.95 -23.25
N GLU A 51 -11.63 -14.95 -24.00
CA GLU A 51 -11.53 -15.02 -25.46
C GLU A 51 -10.57 -16.13 -25.90
N ALA A 52 -9.43 -16.28 -25.21
CA ALA A 52 -8.45 -17.34 -25.50
C ALA A 52 -9.05 -18.73 -25.29
N PHE A 53 -9.76 -18.98 -24.19
CA PHE A 53 -10.44 -20.26 -23.95
C PHE A 53 -11.57 -20.52 -24.94
N THR A 54 -12.34 -19.49 -25.30
CA THR A 54 -13.41 -19.60 -26.30
C THR A 54 -12.84 -19.99 -27.67
N LYS A 55 -11.75 -19.34 -28.10
CA LYS A 55 -11.05 -19.68 -29.34
C LYS A 55 -10.41 -21.07 -29.28
N ALA A 56 -9.91 -21.48 -28.12
CA ALA A 56 -9.37 -22.83 -27.90
C ALA A 56 -10.47 -23.89 -28.02
N TYR A 57 -11.66 -23.67 -27.47
CA TYR A 57 -12.79 -24.60 -27.61
C TYR A 57 -13.15 -24.83 -29.08
N PHE A 58 -13.35 -23.76 -29.85
CA PHE A 58 -13.72 -23.88 -31.27
C PHE A 58 -12.63 -24.48 -32.15
N LYS A 59 -11.35 -24.34 -31.76
CA LYS A 59 -10.22 -24.89 -32.52
C LYS A 59 -9.76 -26.25 -31.99
N LEU A 60 -10.41 -26.81 -30.97
CA LEU A 60 -9.93 -28.02 -30.29
C LEU A 60 -9.77 -29.22 -31.25
N SER A 61 -10.65 -29.34 -32.24
CA SER A 61 -10.59 -30.36 -33.30
C SER A 61 -9.35 -30.26 -34.20
N SER A 62 -8.67 -29.10 -34.24
CA SER A 62 -7.42 -28.91 -34.98
C SER A 62 -6.17 -29.39 -34.23
N LEU A 63 -6.30 -29.75 -32.95
CA LEU A 63 -5.19 -30.22 -32.13
C LEU A 63 -4.84 -31.67 -32.49
N SER A 64 -3.74 -31.87 -33.20
CA SER A 64 -3.31 -33.20 -33.66
C SER A 64 -2.77 -34.10 -32.55
N ASN A 65 -2.32 -33.52 -31.43
CA ASN A 65 -1.76 -34.27 -30.30
C ASN A 65 -2.27 -33.70 -28.96
N PRO A 66 -3.14 -34.43 -28.24
CA PRO A 66 -3.70 -34.01 -26.95
C PRO A 66 -2.65 -33.69 -25.88
N SER A 67 -1.51 -34.38 -25.88
CA SER A 67 -0.41 -34.13 -24.93
C SER A 67 0.22 -32.74 -25.06
N LYS A 68 0.02 -32.05 -26.20
CA LYS A 68 0.54 -30.70 -26.46
C LYS A 68 -0.49 -29.60 -26.22
N PHE A 69 -1.61 -29.92 -25.57
CA PHE A 69 -2.70 -28.99 -25.33
C PHE A 69 -2.24 -27.66 -24.71
N LEU A 70 -1.39 -27.70 -23.67
CA LEU A 70 -0.87 -26.49 -23.01
C LEU A 70 -0.03 -25.60 -23.93
N SER A 71 0.90 -26.18 -24.69
CA SER A 71 1.72 -25.42 -25.64
C SER A 71 0.88 -24.82 -26.77
N TRP A 72 -0.14 -25.55 -27.23
CA TRP A 72 -1.07 -25.08 -28.24
C TRP A 72 -1.98 -23.96 -27.72
N LEU A 73 -2.52 -24.12 -26.51
CA LEU A 73 -3.32 -23.11 -25.81
C LEU A 73 -2.52 -21.81 -25.63
N ARG A 74 -1.25 -21.91 -25.22
CA ARG A 74 -0.33 -20.76 -25.15
C ARG A 74 -0.24 -20.01 -26.47
N SER A 75 -0.12 -20.69 -27.61
CA SER A 75 -0.09 -20.04 -28.92
C SER A 75 -1.38 -19.29 -29.23
N ILE A 76 -2.54 -19.83 -28.85
CA ILE A 76 -3.83 -19.15 -29.00
C ILE A 76 -3.88 -17.90 -28.14
N THR A 77 -3.51 -18.00 -26.86
CA THR A 77 -3.48 -16.87 -25.92
C THR A 77 -2.59 -15.74 -26.41
N ILE A 78 -1.39 -16.07 -26.92
CA ILE A 78 -0.45 -15.09 -27.48
C ILE A 78 -1.09 -14.35 -28.67
N ASN A 79 -1.71 -15.09 -29.59
CA ASN A 79 -2.35 -14.50 -30.77
C ASN A 79 -3.51 -13.56 -30.39
N VAL A 80 -4.34 -13.95 -29.43
CA VAL A 80 -5.46 -13.13 -28.93
C VAL A 80 -4.95 -11.79 -28.39
N CYS A 81 -3.94 -11.81 -27.55
CA CYS A 81 -3.38 -10.60 -26.98
C CYS A 81 -2.67 -9.73 -28.04
N HIS A 82 -1.97 -10.32 -29.01
CA HIS A 82 -1.40 -9.55 -30.13
C HIS A 82 -2.47 -8.92 -31.02
N ASP A 83 -3.57 -9.62 -31.29
CA ASP A 83 -4.72 -9.08 -32.02
C ASP A 83 -5.32 -7.88 -31.29
N TRP A 84 -5.48 -7.99 -29.97
CA TRP A 84 -5.98 -6.91 -29.13
C TRP A 84 -5.02 -5.70 -29.10
N LEU A 85 -3.72 -5.92 -28.88
CA LEU A 85 -2.71 -4.85 -28.90
C LEU A 85 -2.63 -4.14 -30.24
N ARG A 86 -2.87 -4.85 -31.35
CA ARG A 86 -2.96 -4.24 -32.70
C ARG A 86 -4.19 -3.38 -32.86
N ARG A 87 -5.33 -3.75 -32.26
CA ARG A 87 -6.58 -2.96 -32.29
C ARG A 87 -6.45 -1.69 -31.45
N GLN A 88 -5.90 -1.81 -30.23
CA GLN A 88 -5.68 -0.68 -29.32
C GLN A 88 -4.75 0.40 -29.89
N LYS A 89 -3.71 0.02 -30.66
CA LYS A 89 -2.83 1.00 -31.33
C LYS A 89 -3.53 1.86 -32.39
N ASN A 90 -4.72 1.46 -32.84
CA ASN A 90 -5.49 2.17 -33.87
C ASN A 90 -6.70 2.95 -33.32
N ASP A 91 -7.02 2.80 -32.03
CA ASP A 91 -8.16 3.48 -31.41
C ASP A 91 -7.68 4.70 -30.60
N THR A 92 -7.69 5.89 -31.22
CA THR A 92 -7.70 7.14 -30.45
C THR A 92 -9.14 7.45 -30.05
N ILE A 93 -9.49 7.24 -28.79
CA ILE A 93 -10.83 7.49 -28.26
C ILE A 93 -10.88 8.91 -27.65
N PRO A 94 -11.82 9.78 -28.05
CA PRO A 94 -12.06 11.08 -27.41
C PRO A 94 -12.39 10.95 -25.91
N LEU A 95 -11.97 11.96 -25.13
CA LEU A 95 -12.00 11.97 -23.66
C LEU A 95 -13.39 11.83 -23.00
N GLU A 96 -14.48 11.84 -23.76
CA GLU A 96 -15.84 12.02 -23.23
C GLU A 96 -16.55 10.73 -22.76
N THR A 97 -16.01 9.53 -23.02
CA THR A 97 -16.74 8.26 -22.80
C THR A 97 -16.48 7.52 -21.48
N ILE A 98 -15.66 8.03 -20.56
CA ILE A 98 -15.38 7.32 -19.30
C ILE A 98 -16.45 7.66 -18.25
N SER A 99 -17.49 6.81 -18.15
CA SER A 99 -18.45 6.86 -17.05
C SER A 99 -17.96 5.99 -15.88
N ILE A 100 -17.48 6.65 -14.83
CA ILE A 100 -17.04 5.99 -13.58
C ILE A 100 -18.28 5.74 -12.70
N LYS A 101 -18.65 4.47 -12.51
CA LYS A 101 -19.59 4.07 -11.45
C LYS A 101 -18.84 3.96 -10.12
N PRO A 102 -19.36 4.51 -9.01
CA PRO A 102 -18.72 4.40 -7.72
C PRO A 102 -19.00 3.01 -7.11
N ALA A 103 -17.94 2.21 -6.97
CA ALA A 103 -17.91 1.10 -6.02
C ALA A 103 -17.36 1.64 -4.68
N THR A 104 -18.00 1.25 -3.58
CA THR A 104 -17.56 1.48 -2.20
C THR A 104 -16.06 1.15 -2.06
N SER A 105 -15.24 2.17 -1.83
CA SER A 105 -13.78 2.08 -1.91
C SER A 105 -13.09 2.43 -0.57
N PRO A 106 -11.96 1.77 -0.26
CA PRO A 106 -11.03 2.17 0.81
C PRO A 106 -10.45 3.58 0.59
N SER A 107 -9.72 4.10 1.59
CA SER A 107 -9.26 5.50 1.62
C SER A 107 -8.41 5.86 0.38
N PRO A 108 -8.55 7.06 -0.21
CA PRO A 108 -7.73 7.52 -1.35
C PRO A 108 -6.21 7.43 -1.11
N GLU A 109 -5.76 7.52 0.13
CA GLU A 109 -4.34 7.38 0.52
C GLU A 109 -3.88 5.92 0.43
N GLU A 110 -4.69 4.96 0.88
CA GLU A 110 -4.40 3.52 0.78
C GLU A 110 -4.36 3.06 -0.68
N ILE A 111 -5.20 3.65 -1.55
CA ILE A 111 -5.18 3.42 -2.99
C ILE A 111 -3.89 3.98 -3.60
N CYS A 112 -3.44 5.16 -3.17
CA CYS A 112 -2.22 5.77 -3.69
C CYS A 112 -0.97 4.99 -3.28
N GLU A 113 -0.85 4.62 -2.00
CA GLU A 113 0.28 3.84 -1.49
C GLU A 113 0.31 2.42 -2.07
N ALA A 114 -0.84 1.75 -2.16
CA ALA A 114 -0.93 0.44 -2.80
C ALA A 114 -0.58 0.51 -4.29
N LYS A 115 -1.00 1.58 -4.98
CA LYS A 115 -0.69 1.80 -6.40
C LYS A 115 0.79 2.12 -6.62
N GLU A 116 1.39 2.94 -5.77
CA GLU A 116 2.82 3.26 -5.83
C GLU A 116 3.69 2.02 -5.56
N LEU A 117 3.32 1.22 -4.54
CA LEU A 117 3.99 -0.05 -4.27
C LEU A 117 3.79 -1.06 -5.41
N GLN A 118 2.59 -1.13 -6.00
CA GLN A 118 2.31 -1.96 -7.17
C GLN A 118 3.10 -1.52 -8.40
N GLU A 119 3.22 -0.22 -8.66
CA GLU A 119 4.02 0.34 -9.76
C GLU A 119 5.51 0.03 -9.58
N GLN A 120 6.05 0.18 -8.37
CA GLN A 120 7.44 -0.15 -8.06
C GLN A 120 7.73 -1.65 -8.19
N VAL A 121 6.81 -2.50 -7.72
CA VAL A 121 6.92 -3.96 -7.89
C VAL A 121 6.80 -4.34 -9.38
N ALA A 122 5.90 -3.71 -10.13
CA ALA A 122 5.74 -3.93 -11.56
C ALA A 122 6.99 -3.48 -12.35
N GLU A 123 7.59 -2.35 -12.00
CA GLU A 123 8.82 -1.85 -12.62
C GLU A 123 10.01 -2.76 -12.30
N ALA A 124 10.14 -3.21 -11.04
CA ALA A 124 11.17 -4.16 -10.65
C ALA A 124 11.03 -5.50 -11.40
N ILE A 125 9.80 -5.99 -11.59
CA ILE A 125 9.50 -7.18 -12.40
C ILE A 125 9.73 -6.92 -13.90
N ALA A 126 9.47 -5.71 -14.40
CA ALA A 126 9.74 -5.31 -15.79
C ALA A 126 11.24 -5.18 -16.11
N SER A 127 12.08 -4.93 -15.11
CA SER A 127 13.54 -4.93 -15.27
C SER A 127 14.16 -6.32 -15.47
N LEU A 128 13.38 -7.38 -15.26
CA LEU A 128 13.81 -8.76 -15.52
C LEU A 128 13.79 -9.07 -17.01
N SER A 129 14.62 -10.02 -17.44
CA SER A 129 14.49 -10.55 -18.81
C SER A 129 13.10 -11.18 -19.02
N GLU A 130 12.56 -11.08 -20.24
CA GLU A 130 11.22 -11.57 -20.59
C GLU A 130 10.97 -13.02 -20.12
N LYS A 131 12.00 -13.88 -20.25
CA LYS A 131 11.97 -15.28 -19.81
C LYS A 131 11.88 -15.45 -18.29
N ASN A 132 12.53 -14.57 -17.52
CA ASN A 132 12.48 -14.57 -16.07
C ASN A 132 11.16 -13.98 -15.56
N GLN A 133 10.65 -12.97 -16.26
CA GLN A 133 9.38 -12.32 -15.95
C GLN A 133 8.20 -13.28 -16.12
N GLN A 134 8.18 -14.07 -17.20
CA GLN A 134 7.21 -15.14 -17.42
C GLN A 134 7.20 -16.15 -16.27
N ALA A 135 8.38 -16.60 -15.83
CA ALA A 135 8.48 -17.58 -14.76
C ALA A 135 8.01 -17.04 -13.39
N VAL A 136 8.38 -15.80 -13.05
CA VAL A 136 7.99 -15.16 -11.77
C VAL A 136 6.49 -14.89 -11.71
N THR A 137 5.91 -14.38 -12.80
CA THR A 137 4.47 -14.07 -12.89
C THR A 137 3.65 -15.33 -12.69
N LEU A 138 3.92 -16.37 -13.51
CA LEU A 138 3.17 -17.62 -13.44
C LEU A 138 3.32 -18.33 -12.08
N PHE A 139 4.50 -18.26 -11.45
CA PHE A 139 4.74 -18.92 -10.16
C PHE A 139 4.16 -18.17 -8.96
N TYR A 140 4.36 -16.85 -8.85
CA TYR A 140 3.99 -16.08 -7.66
C TYR A 140 2.62 -15.41 -7.75
N LEU A 141 2.17 -15.00 -8.94
CA LEU A 141 0.89 -14.31 -9.11
C LEU A 141 -0.25 -15.30 -9.37
N ASP A 142 0.02 -16.34 -10.16
CA ASP A 142 -1.01 -17.35 -10.50
C ASP A 142 -0.87 -18.66 -9.69
N GLY A 143 0.08 -18.72 -8.75
CA GLY A 143 0.27 -19.85 -7.84
C GLY A 143 0.67 -21.17 -8.51
N CYS A 144 1.19 -21.15 -9.74
CA CYS A 144 1.52 -22.35 -10.50
C CYS A 144 2.78 -23.04 -9.97
N SER A 145 2.81 -24.38 -10.02
CA SER A 145 4.00 -25.17 -9.69
C SER A 145 5.08 -25.06 -10.76
N CYS A 146 6.34 -25.32 -10.40
CA CYS A 146 7.45 -25.31 -11.36
C CYS A 146 7.27 -26.30 -12.52
N LYS A 147 6.49 -27.37 -12.32
CA LYS A 147 6.18 -28.36 -13.36
C LYS A 147 5.18 -27.79 -14.37
N GLU A 148 4.09 -27.20 -13.90
CA GLU A 148 3.09 -26.55 -14.76
C GLU A 148 3.69 -25.39 -15.55
N VAL A 149 4.55 -24.60 -14.93
CA VAL A 149 5.28 -23.51 -15.61
C VAL A 149 6.24 -24.06 -16.67
N ALA A 150 6.91 -25.18 -16.40
CA ALA A 150 7.83 -25.81 -17.35
C ALA A 150 7.08 -26.34 -18.58
N ASP A 151 5.98 -27.06 -18.34
CA ASP A 151 5.12 -27.63 -19.38
C ASP A 151 4.47 -26.52 -20.23
N PHE A 152 4.01 -25.44 -19.60
CA PHE A 152 3.41 -24.30 -20.30
C PHE A 152 4.43 -23.51 -21.14
N LEU A 153 5.63 -23.27 -20.60
CA LEU A 153 6.69 -22.56 -21.31
C LEU A 153 7.43 -23.44 -22.33
N GLY A 154 7.16 -24.75 -22.37
CA GLY A 154 7.85 -25.71 -23.25
C GLY A 154 9.34 -25.85 -22.89
N THR A 155 9.68 -25.84 -21.60
CA THR A 155 11.05 -25.92 -21.10
C THR A 155 11.18 -26.97 -20.00
N SER A 156 12.40 -27.23 -19.49
CA SER A 156 12.59 -28.15 -18.38
C SER A 156 12.39 -27.47 -17.02
N VAL A 157 11.96 -28.25 -16.01
CA VAL A 157 11.78 -27.78 -14.63
C VAL A 157 13.05 -27.14 -14.07
N SER A 158 14.22 -27.68 -14.41
CA SER A 158 15.53 -27.12 -14.00
C SER A 158 15.73 -25.70 -14.54
N ILE A 159 15.36 -25.44 -15.80
CA ILE A 159 15.45 -24.10 -16.41
C ILE A 159 14.51 -23.13 -15.69
N VAL A 160 13.28 -23.54 -15.35
CA VAL A 160 12.34 -22.71 -14.59
C VAL A 160 12.89 -22.36 -13.21
N GLN A 161 13.46 -23.33 -12.50
CA GLN A 161 14.08 -23.10 -11.19
C GLN A 161 15.26 -22.11 -11.27
N SER A 162 16.14 -22.26 -12.28
CA SER A 162 17.24 -21.31 -12.52
C SER A 162 16.72 -19.89 -12.83
N ARG A 163 15.67 -19.76 -13.65
CA ARG A 163 15.03 -18.47 -13.95
C ARG A 163 14.45 -17.81 -12.70
N LEU A 164 13.74 -18.57 -11.85
CA LEU A 164 13.21 -18.09 -10.58
C LEU A 164 14.31 -17.70 -9.58
N TYR A 165 15.44 -18.40 -9.59
CA TYR A 165 16.60 -18.06 -8.76
C TYR A 165 17.25 -16.75 -9.22
N GLU A 166 17.56 -16.61 -10.51
CA GLU A 166 18.17 -15.40 -11.05
C GLU A 166 17.24 -14.19 -10.92
N ALA A 167 15.94 -14.36 -11.14
CA ALA A 167 14.95 -13.32 -10.90
C ALA A 167 14.96 -12.85 -9.44
N ARG A 168 14.92 -13.77 -8.46
CA ARG A 168 15.01 -13.43 -7.03
C ARG A 168 16.31 -12.71 -6.69
N LYS A 169 17.44 -13.15 -7.26
CA LYS A 169 18.75 -12.53 -7.05
C LYS A 169 18.82 -11.12 -7.64
N GLN A 170 18.19 -10.88 -8.78
CA GLN A 170 18.14 -9.57 -9.43
C GLN A 170 17.20 -8.62 -8.70
N LEU A 171 16.00 -9.08 -8.32
CA LEU A 171 15.06 -8.32 -7.49
C LEU A 171 15.68 -7.96 -6.14
N LYS A 172 16.38 -8.88 -5.47
CA LYS A 172 17.10 -8.60 -4.22
C LYS A 172 18.18 -7.53 -4.41
N ARG A 173 18.93 -7.58 -5.51
CA ARG A 173 19.95 -6.54 -5.82
C ARG A 173 19.29 -5.18 -6.05
N ARG A 174 18.21 -5.12 -6.83
CA ARG A 174 17.48 -3.87 -7.09
C ARG A 174 16.90 -3.29 -5.81
N LEU A 175 16.31 -4.14 -4.95
CA LEU A 175 15.82 -3.75 -3.63
C LEU A 175 16.95 -3.20 -2.75
N MET A 176 18.13 -3.80 -2.77
CA MET A 176 19.30 -3.29 -2.03
C MET A 176 19.80 -1.95 -2.59
N THR A 177 19.76 -1.75 -3.91
CA THR A 177 20.11 -0.46 -4.54
C THR A 177 19.09 0.62 -4.20
N MET A 178 17.79 0.33 -4.27
CA MET A 178 16.72 1.26 -3.88
C MET A 178 16.79 1.60 -2.38
N VAL A 179 17.04 0.60 -1.53
CA VAL A 179 17.30 0.82 -0.11
C VAL A 179 18.50 1.75 0.07
N LYS A 180 19.59 1.54 -0.68
CA LYS A 180 20.79 2.39 -0.62
C LYS A 180 20.54 3.81 -1.14
N GLU A 181 19.78 3.99 -2.21
CA GLU A 181 19.36 5.30 -2.74
C GLU A 181 18.46 6.04 -1.73
N ASN A 182 17.52 5.33 -1.08
CA ASN A 182 16.78 5.84 0.07
C ASN A 182 17.70 6.22 1.25
N PHE A 183 18.79 5.49 1.49
CA PHE A 183 19.79 5.82 2.51
C PHE A 183 20.71 6.98 2.11
N GLU A 184 20.98 7.20 0.83
CA GLU A 184 21.76 8.34 0.34
C GLU A 184 20.94 9.65 0.43
N GLY A 185 19.61 9.59 0.23
CA GLY A 185 18.69 10.66 0.62
C GLY A 185 18.69 10.95 2.14
N ARG A 186 18.97 9.93 2.99
CA ARG A 186 19.09 10.08 4.45
C ARG A 186 20.39 10.76 4.92
N LYS A 187 21.41 10.94 4.08
CA LYS A 187 22.65 11.63 4.51
C LYS A 187 22.47 13.13 4.74
N LEU A 188 21.65 13.80 3.92
CA LEU A 188 21.17 15.16 4.22
C LEU A 188 20.20 15.17 5.41
N SER A 189 19.41 14.10 5.60
CA SER A 189 18.52 13.93 6.76
C SER A 189 19.31 13.84 8.07
N GLN A 190 20.45 13.15 8.15
CA GLN A 190 21.15 12.91 9.43
C GLN A 190 21.64 14.18 10.15
N GLU A 191 22.28 15.13 9.45
CA GLU A 191 22.68 16.40 10.08
C GLU A 191 21.48 17.29 10.44
N PHE A 192 20.41 17.22 9.65
CA PHE A 192 19.16 17.94 9.90
C PHE A 192 18.34 17.32 11.06
N ASP A 193 18.27 16.00 11.14
CA ASP A 193 17.63 15.21 12.19
C ASP A 193 18.33 15.45 13.53
N GLU A 194 19.66 15.54 13.52
CA GLU A 194 20.45 15.87 14.71
C GLU A 194 20.14 17.30 15.18
N LYS A 195 19.99 18.24 14.25
CA LYS A 195 19.60 19.63 14.57
C LYS A 195 18.18 19.71 15.15
N VAL A 196 17.22 19.00 14.56
CA VAL A 196 15.83 18.94 15.05
C VAL A 196 15.77 18.27 16.42
N ARG A 197 16.46 17.13 16.61
CA ARG A 197 16.54 16.45 17.91
C ARG A 197 17.16 17.33 18.99
N LYS A 198 18.24 18.03 18.66
CA LYS A 198 18.89 18.96 19.60
C LYS A 198 17.96 20.10 20.00
N ALA A 199 17.20 20.66 19.05
CA ALA A 199 16.21 21.69 19.33
C ALA A 199 15.05 21.17 20.21
N ILE A 200 14.55 19.95 19.95
CA ILE A 200 13.53 19.29 20.79
C ILE A 200 14.05 19.08 22.22
N GLU A 201 15.29 18.61 22.38
CA GLU A 201 15.89 18.38 23.69
C GLU A 201 16.06 19.70 24.47
N GLN A 202 16.48 20.77 23.79
CA GLN A 202 16.57 22.10 24.36
C GLN A 202 15.19 22.65 24.76
N ALA A 203 14.15 22.40 23.96
CA ALA A 203 12.78 22.78 24.27
C ALA A 203 12.26 22.07 25.53
N LYS A 204 12.46 20.75 25.64
CA LYS A 204 12.09 19.96 26.82
C LYS A 204 12.82 20.43 28.07
N LYS A 205 14.13 20.70 27.95
CA LYS A 205 14.94 21.22 29.06
C LYS A 205 14.45 22.59 29.51
N ALA A 206 14.18 23.51 28.58
CA ALA A 206 13.65 24.83 28.90
C ALA A 206 12.26 24.76 29.57
N GLN A 207 11.39 23.83 29.15
CA GLN A 207 10.10 23.57 29.82
C GLN A 207 10.29 23.09 31.27
N SER A 208 11.21 22.16 31.51
CA SER A 208 11.50 21.66 32.87
C SER A 208 12.01 22.76 33.81
N GLN A 209 12.64 23.79 33.24
CA GLN A 209 13.13 24.97 33.95
C GLN A 209 12.10 26.10 34.01
N HIS A 210 10.87 25.88 33.53
CA HIS A 210 9.78 26.86 33.42
C HIS A 210 10.13 28.11 32.58
N VAL A 211 11.12 28.00 31.68
CA VAL A 211 11.52 29.06 30.75
C VAL A 211 10.77 28.88 29.43
N TYR A 212 9.46 29.09 29.47
CA TYR A 212 8.57 28.78 28.35
C TYR A 212 8.85 29.61 27.07
N ARG A 213 9.38 30.83 27.22
CA ARG A 213 9.73 31.69 26.08
C ARG A 213 10.86 31.10 25.24
N GLU A 214 11.86 30.51 25.89
CA GLU A 214 12.96 29.82 25.21
C GLU A 214 12.49 28.48 24.63
N ALA A 215 11.64 27.75 25.36
CA ALA A 215 11.04 26.53 24.85
C ALA A 215 10.27 26.74 23.54
N ILE A 216 9.49 27.83 23.43
CA ILE A 216 8.77 28.19 22.20
C ILE A 216 9.75 28.48 21.07
N LYS A 217 10.82 29.26 21.34
CA LYS A 217 11.84 29.56 20.34
C LYS A 217 12.50 28.29 19.78
N TYR A 218 12.86 27.35 20.65
CA TYR A 218 13.43 26.07 20.22
C TYR A 218 12.43 25.22 19.41
N CYS A 219 11.15 25.28 19.76
CA CYS A 219 10.11 24.62 18.95
C CYS A 219 9.96 25.27 17.56
N ASP A 220 10.06 26.60 17.46
CA ASP A 220 10.02 27.33 16.18
C ASP A 220 11.21 26.96 15.28
N GLU A 221 12.41 26.92 15.86
CA GLU A 221 13.62 26.49 15.14
C GLU A 221 13.50 25.04 14.64
N ALA A 222 12.87 24.16 15.42
CA ALA A 222 12.59 22.80 15.00
C ALA A 222 11.54 22.73 13.88
N LEU A 223 10.44 23.50 13.96
CA LEU A 223 9.41 23.56 12.92
C LEU A 223 9.95 24.11 11.60
N ASP A 224 10.78 25.16 11.63
CA ASP A 224 11.42 25.74 10.44
C ASP A 224 12.38 24.77 9.75
N ALA A 225 13.10 23.97 10.55
CA ALA A 225 13.96 22.91 10.02
C ALA A 225 13.12 21.78 9.40
N LEU A 226 12.00 21.43 10.05
CA LEU A 226 11.05 20.44 9.57
C LEU A 226 10.36 20.89 8.26
N MET A 227 10.04 22.17 8.06
CA MET A 227 9.42 22.66 6.81
C MET A 227 10.27 22.40 5.55
N LYS A 228 11.56 22.10 5.69
CA LYS A 228 12.49 21.85 4.58
C LYS A 228 12.61 20.36 4.20
N LEU A 229 11.91 19.47 4.91
CA LEU A 229 11.96 18.02 4.70
C LEU A 229 10.80 17.51 3.84
N THR A 230 11.04 16.41 3.14
CA THR A 230 10.02 15.64 2.41
C THR A 230 9.07 14.97 3.39
N ASP A 231 7.77 15.01 3.11
CA ASP A 231 6.73 14.45 3.99
C ASP A 231 6.90 12.92 4.13
N SER A 232 7.20 12.47 5.35
CA SER A 232 7.42 11.07 5.73
C SER A 232 6.74 10.75 7.05
N VAL A 233 6.53 9.47 7.36
CA VAL A 233 5.87 9.07 8.62
C VAL A 233 6.67 9.51 9.85
N GLU A 234 8.01 9.36 9.83
CA GLU A 234 8.90 9.85 10.87
C GLU A 234 8.87 11.38 11.00
N TYR A 235 8.80 12.09 9.87
CA TYR A 235 8.63 13.53 9.82
C TYR A 235 7.34 13.97 10.53
N ARG A 236 6.20 13.35 10.18
CA ARG A 236 4.90 13.65 10.78
C ARG A 236 4.90 13.42 12.28
N LYS A 237 5.50 12.31 12.75
CA LYS A 237 5.67 12.02 14.18
C LYS A 237 6.49 13.10 14.90
N THR A 238 7.61 13.51 14.30
CA THR A 238 8.51 14.52 14.88
C THR A 238 7.84 15.91 14.89
N LYS A 239 7.16 16.29 13.81
CA LYS A 239 6.39 17.54 13.71
C LYS A 239 5.28 17.58 14.77
N LYS A 240 4.54 16.48 14.96
CA LYS A 240 3.55 16.36 16.02
C LYS A 240 4.15 16.57 17.41
N GLU A 241 5.31 15.96 17.69
CA GLU A 241 5.97 16.11 18.99
C GLU A 241 6.34 17.57 19.26
N VAL A 242 6.90 18.25 18.26
CA VAL A 242 7.28 19.68 18.36
C VAL A 242 6.05 20.57 18.54
N LEU A 243 4.96 20.32 17.79
CA LEU A 243 3.70 21.06 17.95
C LEU A 243 3.07 20.84 19.32
N TRP A 244 3.15 19.61 19.85
CA TRP A 244 2.68 19.29 21.20
C TRP A 244 3.49 20.03 22.27
N LEU A 245 4.82 20.05 22.15
CA LEU A 245 5.71 20.80 23.06
C LEU A 245 5.41 22.29 23.00
N LYS A 246 5.24 22.83 21.79
CA LYS A 246 4.91 24.25 21.60
C LYS A 246 3.55 24.58 22.21
N GLY A 247 2.53 23.76 21.97
CA GLY A 247 1.19 23.92 22.55
C GLY A 247 1.23 23.96 24.07
N ASP A 248 2.04 23.10 24.71
CA ASP A 248 2.15 23.08 26.17
C ASP A 248 2.88 24.31 26.73
N ALA A 249 3.96 24.75 26.07
CA ALA A 249 4.69 25.95 26.45
C ALA A 249 3.84 27.23 26.26
N VAL A 250 3.06 27.32 25.19
CA VAL A 250 2.18 28.47 24.90
C VAL A 250 0.99 28.52 25.88
N ARG A 251 0.39 27.37 26.18
CA ARG A 251 -0.69 27.24 27.19
C ARG A 251 -0.27 27.81 28.55
N LEU A 252 1.00 27.67 28.92
CA LEU A 252 1.54 28.08 30.21
C LEU A 252 2.09 29.52 30.25
N SER A 253 2.29 30.19 29.10
CA SER A 253 3.05 31.45 29.04
C SER A 253 2.37 32.66 28.40
N TRP A 254 1.48 32.49 27.40
CA TRP A 254 0.95 33.63 26.63
C TRP A 254 -0.56 33.60 26.41
N SER A 255 -1.09 32.64 25.63
CA SER A 255 -2.51 32.60 25.26
C SER A 255 -3.03 31.18 25.09
N ARG A 256 -4.19 30.91 25.72
CA ARG A 256 -4.89 29.62 25.63
C ARG A 256 -5.45 29.38 24.23
N GLU A 257 -5.80 30.43 23.51
CA GLU A 257 -6.36 30.36 22.15
C GLU A 257 -5.30 29.97 21.11
N GLU A 258 -4.05 30.40 21.29
CA GLU A 258 -2.94 29.97 20.42
C GLU A 258 -2.55 28.52 20.69
N ALA A 259 -2.59 28.08 21.96
CA ALA A 259 -2.34 26.69 22.31
C ALA A 259 -3.35 25.73 21.65
N ILE A 260 -4.62 26.13 21.55
CA ILE A 260 -5.66 25.35 20.85
C ILE A 260 -5.25 25.09 19.39
N LYS A 261 -4.80 26.12 18.66
CA LYS A 261 -4.39 25.96 17.26
C LYS A 261 -3.27 24.93 17.09
N TYR A 262 -2.26 24.95 17.96
CA TYR A 262 -1.15 24.00 17.87
C TYR A 262 -1.57 22.57 18.21
N TYR A 263 -2.46 22.38 19.18
CA TYR A 263 -2.99 21.05 19.49
C TYR A 263 -3.97 20.54 18.42
N GLU A 264 -4.73 21.42 17.76
CA GLU A 264 -5.57 21.07 16.61
C GLU A 264 -4.72 20.62 15.41
N GLU A 265 -3.62 21.33 15.11
CA GLU A 265 -2.69 20.92 14.06
C GLU A 265 -2.01 19.58 14.40
N ALA A 266 -1.62 19.38 15.67
CA ALA A 266 -1.08 18.10 16.15
C ALA A 266 -2.11 16.97 16.01
N LEU A 267 -3.39 17.22 16.31
CA LEU A 267 -4.47 16.25 16.17
C LEU A 267 -4.73 15.88 14.71
N GLU A 268 -4.67 16.84 13.79
CA GLU A 268 -4.81 16.57 12.36
C GLU A 268 -3.68 15.67 11.84
N ILE A 269 -2.45 15.91 12.30
CA ILE A 269 -1.30 15.05 11.98
C ILE A 269 -1.48 13.65 12.58
N GLU A 270 -1.96 13.55 13.82
CA GLU A 270 -2.23 12.25 14.46
C GLU A 270 -3.32 11.44 13.74
N LYS A 271 -4.35 12.12 13.23
CA LYS A 271 -5.38 11.49 12.37
C LYS A 271 -4.77 10.91 11.09
N LYS A 272 -3.80 11.61 10.49
CA LYS A 272 -3.05 11.15 9.30
C LYS A 272 -2.07 10.01 9.61
N ILE A 273 -1.51 9.96 10.82
CA ILE A 273 -0.60 8.87 11.26
C ILE A 273 -1.38 7.59 11.62
N GLY A 274 -2.63 7.73 12.06
CA GLY A 274 -3.49 6.60 12.44
C GLY A 274 -3.22 6.03 13.85
N ASP A 275 -2.37 6.69 14.66
CA ASP A 275 -2.12 6.28 16.04
C ASP A 275 -3.27 6.73 16.96
N LYS A 276 -4.25 5.84 17.14
CA LYS A 276 -5.45 6.10 17.94
C LYS A 276 -5.14 6.40 19.42
N SER A 277 -4.06 5.86 19.99
CA SER A 277 -3.70 6.11 21.40
C SER A 277 -3.14 7.51 21.58
N SER A 278 -2.24 7.92 20.66
CA SER A 278 -1.70 9.28 20.64
C SER A 278 -2.78 10.32 20.31
N GLN A 279 -3.72 10.02 19.41
CA GLN A 279 -4.90 10.87 19.14
C GLN A 279 -5.72 11.13 20.43
N ALA A 280 -6.03 10.08 21.19
CA ALA A 280 -6.79 10.19 22.43
C ALA A 280 -6.08 11.08 23.48
N HIS A 281 -4.75 10.98 23.57
CA HIS A 281 -3.94 11.85 24.42
C HIS A 281 -4.02 13.33 24.00
N VAL A 282 -3.90 13.63 22.70
CA VAL A 282 -3.99 15.01 22.18
C VAL A 282 -5.39 15.58 22.43
N ILE A 283 -6.44 14.79 22.22
CA ILE A 283 -7.83 15.17 22.51
C ILE A 283 -8.02 15.51 23.99
N GLY A 284 -7.49 14.71 24.92
CA GLY A 284 -7.54 15.00 26.34
C GLY A 284 -6.79 16.28 26.76
N LYS A 285 -5.70 16.62 26.07
CA LYS A 285 -4.99 17.89 26.28
C LYS A 285 -5.77 19.09 25.72
N LEU A 286 -6.39 18.96 24.55
CA LEU A 286 -7.33 19.96 24.02
C LEU A 286 -8.47 20.24 25.00
N ALA A 287 -9.06 19.18 25.57
CA ALA A 287 -10.10 19.30 26.59
C ALA A 287 -9.62 20.12 27.80
N THR A 288 -8.39 19.89 28.25
CA THR A 288 -7.78 20.63 29.36
C THR A 288 -7.57 22.11 29.01
N VAL A 289 -7.17 22.42 27.78
CA VAL A 289 -7.00 23.80 27.32
C VAL A 289 -8.34 24.52 27.22
N TYR A 290 -9.37 23.86 26.68
CA TYR A 290 -10.73 24.41 26.63
C TYR A 290 -11.33 24.63 28.03
N SER A 291 -11.08 23.71 28.97
CA SER A 291 -11.47 23.85 30.37
C SER A 291 -10.83 25.10 30.99
N ASN A 292 -9.51 25.26 30.79
CA ASN A 292 -8.76 26.43 31.28
C ASN A 292 -9.16 27.74 30.57
N ALA A 293 -9.69 27.66 29.34
CA ALA A 293 -10.25 28.79 28.61
C ALA A 293 -11.69 29.13 29.04
N GLY A 294 -12.28 28.37 29.97
CA GLY A 294 -13.64 28.59 30.49
C GLY A 294 -14.74 27.94 29.66
N ASN A 295 -14.41 27.26 28.56
CA ASN A 295 -15.38 26.54 27.73
C ASN A 295 -15.56 25.10 28.24
N LYS A 296 -16.32 24.97 29.33
CA LYS A 296 -16.55 23.68 30.00
C LYS A 296 -17.31 22.68 29.13
N GLU A 297 -18.22 23.15 28.28
CA GLU A 297 -19.00 22.29 27.38
C GLU A 297 -18.11 21.59 26.36
N LYS A 298 -17.26 22.33 25.64
CA LYS A 298 -16.29 21.74 24.71
C LYS A 298 -15.27 20.85 25.41
N ALA A 299 -14.81 21.25 26.60
CA ALA A 299 -13.89 20.44 27.38
C ALA A 299 -14.49 19.07 27.72
N LEU A 300 -15.75 19.04 28.14
CA LEU A 300 -16.44 17.81 28.53
C LEU A 300 -16.71 16.91 27.30
N GLU A 301 -17.00 17.49 26.14
CA GLU A 301 -17.10 16.77 24.88
C GLU A 301 -15.79 16.07 24.51
N TYR A 302 -14.66 16.81 24.52
CA TYR A 302 -13.37 16.22 24.19
C TYR A 302 -12.88 15.20 25.22
N TYR A 303 -13.14 15.40 26.52
CA TYR A 303 -12.82 14.36 27.51
C TYR A 303 -13.60 13.07 27.29
N LYS A 304 -14.89 13.16 26.92
CA LYS A 304 -15.68 11.98 26.56
C LYS A 304 -15.12 11.28 25.32
N GLN A 305 -14.79 12.03 24.27
CA GLN A 305 -14.17 11.46 23.07
C GLN A 305 -12.84 10.74 23.39
N ALA A 306 -11.97 11.34 24.21
CA ALA A 306 -10.74 10.69 24.64
C ALA A 306 -11.00 9.41 25.46
N LEU A 307 -11.99 9.45 26.37
CA LEU A 307 -12.36 8.29 27.20
C LEU A 307 -12.90 7.14 26.35
N ASP A 308 -13.77 7.43 25.39
CA ASP A 308 -14.34 6.42 24.48
C ASP A 308 -13.22 5.76 23.67
N MET A 309 -12.28 6.55 23.14
CA MET A 309 -11.12 6.02 22.42
C MET A 309 -10.20 5.15 23.29
N PHE A 310 -9.86 5.58 24.51
CA PHE A 310 -9.08 4.73 25.43
C PHE A 310 -9.83 3.47 25.86
N THR A 311 -11.16 3.51 25.88
CA THR A 311 -12.02 2.35 26.16
C THR A 311 -11.99 1.36 25.00
N GLU A 312 -12.13 1.83 23.76
CA GLU A 312 -12.00 1.01 22.55
C GLU A 312 -10.61 0.36 22.44
N LEU A 313 -9.57 1.06 22.89
CA LEU A 313 -8.19 0.55 22.89
C LEU A 313 -7.88 -0.37 24.09
N GLY A 314 -8.76 -0.46 25.09
CA GLY A 314 -8.51 -1.18 26.34
C GLY A 314 -7.41 -0.57 27.23
N ASP A 315 -7.05 0.70 26.99
CA ASP A 315 -5.98 1.40 27.71
C ASP A 315 -6.50 1.95 29.05
N LYS A 316 -6.30 1.16 30.12
CA LYS A 316 -6.73 1.50 31.48
C LYS A 316 -5.94 2.67 32.08
N ALA A 317 -4.72 2.92 31.63
CA ALA A 317 -3.91 4.04 32.12
C ALA A 317 -4.43 5.36 31.53
N GLY A 318 -4.68 5.41 30.22
CA GLY A 318 -5.31 6.56 29.57
C GLY A 318 -6.71 6.89 30.11
N GLN A 319 -7.51 5.87 30.44
CA GLN A 319 -8.80 6.08 31.12
C GLN A 319 -8.64 6.75 32.49
N ALA A 320 -7.66 6.30 33.30
CA ALA A 320 -7.40 6.89 34.61
C ALA A 320 -6.95 8.35 34.51
N ASP A 321 -6.11 8.68 33.52
CA ASP A 321 -5.68 10.05 33.24
C ASP A 321 -6.87 10.96 32.88
N VAL A 322 -7.77 10.49 32.01
CA VAL A 322 -8.99 11.25 31.65
C VAL A 322 -9.92 11.45 32.84
N MET A 323 -10.08 10.44 33.70
CA MET A 323 -10.86 10.58 34.94
C MET A 323 -10.24 11.60 35.90
N GLN A 324 -8.91 11.63 36.01
CA GLN A 324 -8.21 12.63 36.82
C GLN A 324 -8.41 14.05 36.25
N TRP A 325 -8.33 14.21 34.92
CA TRP A 325 -8.55 15.49 34.26
C TRP A 325 -10.00 15.98 34.42
N LEU A 326 -11.00 15.10 34.25
CA LEU A 326 -12.41 15.40 34.54
C LEU A 326 -12.62 15.81 36.01
N GLY A 327 -11.97 15.14 36.95
CA GLY A 327 -12.01 15.51 38.37
C GLY A 327 -11.40 16.89 38.66
N SER A 328 -10.43 17.33 37.86
CA SER A 328 -9.82 18.66 37.98
C SER A 328 -10.68 19.80 37.42
N MET A 329 -11.61 19.52 36.49
CA MET A 329 -12.57 20.50 35.93
C MET A 329 -13.64 20.94 36.95
N GLY A 330 -13.96 20.06 37.91
CA GLY A 330 -15.03 20.27 38.88
C GLY A 330 -14.66 21.06 40.13
N ARG A 331 -13.39 21.49 40.27
CA ARG A 331 -12.90 22.24 41.44
C ARG A 331 -12.85 23.75 41.22
#